data_AF-A0A5Q2RN25-F1
#
_entry.id   AF-A0A5Q2RN25-F1
#
_cell.length_a   1.000
_cell.length_b   1.000
_cell.length_c   1.000
_cell.angle_alpha   90.00
_cell.angle_beta   90.00
_cell.angle_gamma   90.00
#
_symmetry.space_group_name_H-M   'P 1'
#
loop_
_entity.id
_entity.type
_entity.pdbx_description
1 polymer ?
#
loop_
_entity_poly.entity_id
_entity_poly.type
_entity_poly.pdbx_seq_one_letter_code
_entity_poly.pdbx_strand_id
1 'polypeptide(L)' 'MSEHRCPECGGPMIEIEVANGDAPLVMRSCSACDARQWSSAGQGIDLRAALRELSDTGGKQTRKG' A
#
# COMPACT_ATOMS: atom_id res chain seq x y z
N MET A 1 9.65 9.64 -14.14
CA MET A 1 8.57 9.19 -13.24
C MET A 1 7.56 8.48 -14.12
N SER A 2 7.42 7.17 -14.01
CA SER A 2 6.37 6.42 -14.71
C SER A 2 5.04 6.73 -14.01
N GLU A 3 4.14 7.41 -14.70
CA GLU A 3 2.78 7.64 -14.20
C GLU A 3 2.04 6.30 -14.17
N HIS A 4 1.79 5.76 -12.97
CA HIS A 4 0.96 4.58 -12.82
C HIS A 4 -0.48 4.93 -13.22
N ARG A 5 -1.03 4.17 -14.17
CA ARG A 5 -2.41 4.31 -14.65
C ARG A 5 -3.29 3.25 -14.02
N CYS A 6 -4.51 3.63 -13.68
CA CYS A 6 -5.50 2.72 -13.13
C CYS A 6 -5.91 1.69 -14.21
N PRO A 7 -5.86 0.38 -13.93
CA PRO A 7 -6.29 -0.63 -14.89
C PRO A 7 -7.81 -0.62 -15.10
N GLU A 8 -8.58 -0.09 -14.15
CA GLU A 8 -10.05 -0.04 -14.23
C GLU A 8 -10.54 1.11 -15.12
N CYS A 9 -9.98 2.31 -14.97
CA CYS A 9 -10.51 3.52 -15.61
C CYS A 9 -9.50 4.31 -16.43
N GLY A 10 -8.23 3.90 -16.45
CA GLY A 10 -7.13 4.63 -17.11
C GLY A 10 -6.72 5.94 -16.42
N GLY A 11 -7.36 6.30 -15.29
CA GLY A 11 -7.05 7.50 -14.54
C GLY A 11 -5.65 7.47 -13.89
N PRO A 12 -5.11 8.63 -13.45
CA PRO A 12 -3.87 8.66 -12.70
C PRO A 12 -4.01 7.93 -11.37
N MET A 13 -2.96 7.25 -10.95
CA MET A 13 -2.83 6.70 -9.60
C MET A 13 -1.79 7.49 -8.82
N ILE A 14 -2.14 7.81 -7.57
CA ILE A 14 -1.20 8.31 -6.57
C ILE A 14 -0.57 7.13 -5.84
N GLU A 15 0.70 7.25 -5.49
CA GLU A 15 1.44 6.26 -4.73
C GLU A 15 1.65 6.75 -3.30
N ILE A 16 1.38 5.87 -2.33
CA ILE A 16 1.48 6.13 -0.91
C ILE A 16 2.32 5.01 -0.31
N GLU A 17 3.49 5.35 0.20
CA GLU A 17 4.31 4.44 0.99
C GLU A 17 3.78 4.39 2.43
N VAL A 18 3.51 3.18 2.91
CA VAL A 18 3.09 2.88 4.26
C VAL A 18 4.28 2.23 4.96
N ALA A 19 4.92 2.99 5.85
CA ALA A 19 6.05 2.50 6.63
C ALA A 19 5.62 1.32 7.52
N ASN A 20 6.18 0.13 7.27
CA ASN A 20 5.81 -1.10 7.95
C ASN A 20 7.04 -1.94 8.32
N GLY A 21 7.77 -1.51 9.35
CA GLY A 21 9.03 -2.17 9.74
C GLY A 21 10.05 -2.12 8.60
N ASP A 22 10.63 -3.28 8.26
CA ASP A 22 11.72 -3.40 7.28
C ASP A 22 11.24 -3.55 5.83
N ALA A 23 9.96 -3.82 5.60
CA ALA A 23 9.38 -3.98 4.26
C ALA A 23 8.30 -2.91 4.03
N PRO A 24 8.58 -1.84 3.26
CA PRO A 24 7.58 -0.82 3.00
C PRO A 24 6.45 -1.39 2.15
N LEU A 25 5.23 -1.20 2.63
CA LEU A 25 4.02 -1.44 1.86
C LEU A 25 3.77 -0.22 0.97
N VAL A 26 3.42 -0.46 -0.28
CA VAL A 26 3.08 0.59 -1.23
C VAL A 26 1.61 0.41 -1.61
N MET A 27 0.81 1.43 -1.34
CA MET A 27 -0.57 1.52 -1.80
C MET A 27 -0.62 2.49 -2.98
N ARG A 28 -1.20 2.07 -4.09
CA ARG A 28 -1.58 2.97 -5.18
C ARG A 28 -3.09 3.17 -5.16
N SER A 29 -3.54 4.40 -5.20
CA SER A 29 -4.97 4.75 -5.25
C SER A 29 -5.28 5.55 -6.50
N CYS A 30 -6.31 5.17 -7.24
CA CYS A 30 -6.77 5.97 -8.37
C CYS A 30 -7.58 7.16 -7.88
N SER A 31 -7.24 8.36 -8.32
CA SER A 31 -7.97 9.59 -7.95
C SER A 31 -9.33 9.73 -8.63
N ALA A 32 -9.66 8.86 -9.60
CA ALA A 32 -10.89 8.95 -10.40
C ALA A 32 -11.95 7.92 -10.01
N CYS A 33 -11.57 6.69 -9.66
CA CYS A 33 -12.51 5.61 -9.35
C CYS A 33 -12.25 4.93 -8.00
N ASP A 34 -11.30 5.45 -7.20
CA ASP A 34 -10.90 4.90 -5.90
C ASP A 34 -10.42 3.44 -5.91
N ALA A 35 -10.12 2.88 -7.09
CA ALA A 35 -9.49 1.57 -7.20
C ALA A 35 -8.09 1.60 -6.53
N ARG A 36 -7.80 0.55 -5.75
CA ARG A 36 -6.56 0.44 -4.97
C ARG A 36 -5.76 -0.77 -5.40
N GLN A 37 -4.44 -0.61 -5.42
CA GLN A 37 -3.48 -1.69 -5.59
C GLN A 37 -2.49 -1.67 -4.45
N TRP A 38 -2.04 -2.86 -4.06
CA TRP A 38 -1.08 -3.02 -2.99
C TRP A 38 0.15 -3.74 -3.53
N SER A 39 1.31 -3.34 -3.05
CA SER A 39 2.55 -4.07 -3.28
C SER A 39 3.43 -4.06 -2.04
N SER A 40 4.14 -5.15 -1.80
CA SER A 40 5.16 -5.28 -0.76
C SER A 40 6.45 -5.76 -1.42
N ALA A 41 7.58 -5.09 -1.14
CA ALA A 41 8.87 -5.36 -1.79
C ALA A 41 8.79 -5.42 -3.33
N GLY A 42 7.96 -4.56 -3.94
CA GLY A 42 7.74 -4.51 -5.39
C GLY A 42 6.87 -5.63 -5.97
N GLN A 43 6.38 -6.57 -5.15
CA GLN A 43 5.45 -7.63 -5.55
C GLN A 43 4.01 -7.20 -5.30
N GLY A 44 3.11 -7.41 -6.28
CA GLY A 44 1.68 -7.14 -6.11
C GLY A 44 1.04 -8.09 -5.11
N ILE A 45 0.30 -7.53 -4.15
CA ILE A 45 -0.41 -8.29 -3.12
C ILE A 45 -1.87 -7.86 -3.06
N ASP A 46 -2.73 -8.68 -2.44
CA ASP A 46 -4.10 -8.29 -2.16
C ASP A 46 -4.24 -7.50 -0.85
N LEU A 47 -5.41 -6.90 -0.63
CA LEU A 47 -5.70 -6.15 0.60
C LEU A 47 -5.58 -7.02 1.86
N ARG A 48 -5.91 -8.32 1.78
CA ARG A 48 -5.86 -9.21 2.95
C ARG A 48 -4.43 -9.46 3.39
N ALA A 49 -3.50 -9.65 2.45
CA ALA A 49 -2.08 -9.74 2.70
C ALA A 49 -1.53 -8.43 3.27
N ALA A 50 -1.89 -7.28 2.67
CA ALA A 50 -1.48 -5.97 3.19
C ALA A 50 -1.93 -5.74 4.64
N LEU A 51 -3.18 -6.09 4.98
CA LEU A 51 -3.69 -5.98 6.35
C LEU A 51 -2.98 -6.91 7.34
N ARG A 52 -2.59 -8.12 6.92
CA ARG A 52 -1.78 -9.03 7.75
C ARG A 52 -0.43 -8.41 8.07
N GLU A 53 0.26 -7.90 7.05
CA GLU A 53 1.57 -7.26 7.23
C GLU A 53 1.50 -6.04 8.17
N LEU A 54 0.44 -5.23 8.09
CA LEU A 54 0.21 -4.10 9.01
C LEU A 54 -0.16 -4.53 10.43
N SER A 55 -0.83 -5.68 10.57
CA SER A 55 -1.22 -6.21 11.88
C SER A 55 -0.03 -6.79 12.63
N ASP A 56 0.90 -7.41 11.90
CA ASP A 56 2.09 -8.06 12.48
C ASP A 56 3.09 -7.06 13.09
N THR A 57 3.12 -5.82 12.60
CA THR A 57 3.95 -4.73 13.16
C THR A 57 3.27 -3.96 14.30
N GLY A 58 1.93 -3.99 14.38
CA GLY A 58 1.14 -3.35 15.43
C GLY A 58 1.41 -3.90 16.84
N GLY A 59 2.05 -5.06 16.97
CA GLY A 59 2.44 -5.66 18.25
C GLY A 59 3.68 -5.03 18.93
N LYS A 60 4.41 -4.13 18.26
CA LYS A 60 5.64 -3.49 18.79
C LYS A 60 5.56 -1.96 18.90
N GLN A 61 4.36 -1.39 19.01
CA GLN A 61 4.21 0.00 19.46
C GLN A 61 4.31 0.01 21.01
N THR A 62 5.54 -0.07 21.54
CA THR A 62 5.80 0.24 22.95
C THR A 62 5.31 1.65 23.23
N ARG A 63 4.20 1.77 23.95
CA ARG A 63 3.80 3.02 24.62
C ARG A 63 4.97 3.45 25.49
N LYS A 64 5.71 4.48 25.07
CA LYS A 64 6.69 5.15 25.92
C LYS A 64 5.91 5.98 26.92
N GLY A 65 5.71 5.41 28.11
CA GLY A 65 5.26 6.13 29.30
C GLY A 65 6.36 7.01 29.87
#